data_AF-A0A564G687-F1
#
_entry.id   AF-A0A564G687-F1
#
_cell.length_a   1.000
_cell.length_b   1.000
_cell.length_c   1.000
_cell.angle_alpha   90.00
_cell.angle_beta   90.00
_cell.angle_gamma   90.00
#
_symmetry.space_group_name_H-M   'P 1'
#
loop_
_entity.id
_entity.type
_entity.pdbx_description
1 polymer ?
#
loop_
_entity_poly.entity_id
_entity_poly.type
_entity_poly.pdbx_seq_one_letter_code
_entity_poly.pdbx_strand_id
1 'polypeptide(L)'
;MVAPSKLHAARTARDRKTRIRLMAETMRHHASGPEDACTLRHLYAAGFTEAEIETYRDDARAMMRATPPVVVAASAARMEGQRLVQLARKIRKRAEAGGRA
;
A
#
# COMPACT_ATOMS: atom_id res chain seq x y z
N MET A 1 -17.41 5.24 4.73
CA MET A 1 -16.48 4.10 4.81
C MET A 1 -16.40 3.48 3.42
N VAL A 2 -15.22 3.43 2.81
CA VAL A 2 -15.06 2.98 1.42
C VAL A 2 -15.28 1.47 1.33
N ALA A 3 -15.98 1.02 0.28
CA ALA A 3 -16.23 -0.40 0.06
C ALA A 3 -14.90 -1.19 -0.09
N PRO A 4 -14.77 -2.38 0.56
CA PRO A 4 -13.53 -3.18 0.50
C PRO A 4 -13.08 -3.53 -0.92
N SER A 5 -14.03 -3.73 -1.84
CA SER A 5 -13.75 -4.00 -3.25
C SER A 5 -13.05 -2.83 -3.95
N LYS A 6 -13.41 -1.57 -3.61
CA LYS A 6 -12.78 -0.37 -4.16
C LYS A 6 -11.36 -0.18 -3.61
N LEU A 7 -11.16 -0.45 -2.32
CA LEU A 7 -9.83 -0.45 -1.72
C LEU A 7 -8.93 -1.52 -2.34
N HIS A 8 -9.48 -2.72 -2.58
CA HIS A 8 -8.74 -3.79 -3.27
C HIS A 8 -8.35 -3.37 -4.69
N ALA A 9 -9.30 -2.83 -5.47
CA ALA A 9 -9.04 -2.35 -6.82
C ALA A 9 -7.91 -1.29 -6.86
N ALA A 10 -7.94 -0.31 -5.94
CA ALA A 10 -6.88 0.69 -5.81
C ALA A 10 -5.51 0.05 -5.47
N ARG A 11 -5.48 -0.92 -4.54
CA ARG A 11 -4.22 -1.60 -4.16
C ARG A 11 -3.59 -2.38 -5.32
N THR A 12 -4.40 -2.94 -6.20
CA THR A 12 -3.98 -3.74 -7.36
C THR A 12 -3.86 -2.95 -8.66
N ALA A 13 -4.17 -1.65 -8.64
CA ALA A 13 -4.12 -0.81 -9.83
C ALA A 13 -2.70 -0.76 -10.42
N ARG A 14 -2.59 -0.89 -11.75
CA ARG A 14 -1.29 -0.95 -12.45
C ARG A 14 -0.51 0.36 -12.35
N ASP A 15 -1.21 1.48 -12.33
CA ASP A 15 -0.69 2.84 -12.23
C ASP A 15 -0.50 3.32 -10.78
N ARG A 16 -0.74 2.45 -9.79
CA ARG A 16 -0.65 2.78 -8.35
C ARG A 16 0.62 3.56 -7.99
N LYS A 17 1.80 3.11 -8.43
CA LYS A 17 3.07 3.79 -8.10
C LYS A 17 3.13 5.22 -8.66
N THR A 18 2.66 5.43 -9.88
CA THR A 18 2.60 6.74 -10.52
C THR A 18 1.60 7.64 -9.79
N ARG A 19 0.43 7.11 -9.42
CA ARG A 19 -0.59 7.85 -8.66
C ARG A 19 -0.11 8.23 -7.25
N ILE A 20 0.63 7.37 -6.55
CA ILE A 20 1.23 7.69 -5.26
C ILE A 20 2.24 8.85 -5.39
N ARG A 21 3.08 8.86 -6.43
CA ARG A 21 4.02 9.96 -6.69
C ARG A 21 3.28 11.28 -6.94
N LEU A 22 2.26 11.26 -7.79
CA LEU A 22 1.43 12.43 -8.08
C LEU A 22 0.73 12.95 -6.82
N MET A 23 0.25 12.04 -5.96
CA MET A 23 -0.34 12.41 -4.67
C MET A 23 0.69 13.09 -3.77
N ALA A 24 1.90 12.55 -3.66
CA ALA A 24 2.98 13.16 -2.90
C ALA A 24 3.39 14.54 -3.44
N GLU A 25 3.42 14.73 -4.76
CA GLU A 25 3.66 16.03 -5.40
C GLU A 25 2.55 17.03 -5.10
N THR A 26 1.29 16.62 -5.20
CA THR A 26 0.12 17.43 -4.84
C THR A 26 0.21 17.86 -3.37
N MET A 27 0.53 16.91 -2.48
CA MET A 27 0.69 17.20 -1.07
C MET A 27 1.84 18.17 -0.78
N ARG A 28 2.98 18.04 -1.48
CA ARG A 28 4.09 19.01 -1.38
C ARG A 28 3.71 20.40 -1.85
N HIS A 29 3.05 20.49 -3.01
CA HIS A 29 2.65 21.77 -3.61
C HIS A 29 1.73 22.56 -2.66
N HIS A 30 0.73 21.90 -2.08
CA HIS A 30 -0.19 22.56 -1.15
C HIS A 30 0.39 22.76 0.25
N ALA A 31 1.34 21.92 0.69
CA ALA A 31 2.06 22.16 1.94
C ALA A 31 2.93 23.43 1.89
N SER A 32 3.43 23.82 0.71
CA SER A 32 4.13 25.11 0.51
C SER A 32 3.18 26.28 0.17
N GLY A 33 1.87 26.05 0.14
CA GLY A 33 0.87 27.04 -0.23
C GLY A 33 0.40 27.90 0.95
N PRO A 34 -0.47 28.89 0.71
CA PRO A 34 -0.98 29.80 1.75
C PRO A 34 -1.80 29.09 2.85
N GLU A 35 -2.31 27.88 2.58
CA GLU A 35 -3.01 27.06 3.58
C GLU A 35 -2.05 26.23 4.47
N ASP A 36 -0.76 26.20 4.16
CA ASP A 36 0.33 25.49 4.87
C ASP A 36 0.04 23.99 5.11
N ALA A 37 -0.95 23.43 4.41
CA ALA A 37 -1.42 22.07 4.57
C ALA A 37 -2.16 21.57 3.31
N CYS A 38 -1.98 20.27 3.01
CA CYS A 38 -2.79 19.60 2.00
C CYS A 38 -4.08 19.05 2.62
N THR A 39 -5.23 19.58 2.20
CA THR A 39 -6.56 19.09 2.62
C THR A 39 -7.08 17.98 1.69
N LEU A 40 -8.11 17.25 2.13
CA LEU A 40 -8.80 16.26 1.28
C LEU A 40 -9.39 16.90 0.03
N ARG A 41 -9.85 18.15 0.11
CA ARG A 41 -10.41 18.90 -1.02
C ARG A 41 -9.39 19.05 -2.16
N HIS A 42 -8.11 19.29 -1.83
CA HIS A 42 -7.04 19.36 -2.83
C HIS A 42 -6.82 18.03 -3.54
N LEU A 43 -6.87 16.91 -2.80
CA LEU A 43 -6.73 15.58 -3.39
C LEU A 43 -7.93 15.25 -4.29
N TYR A 44 -9.14 15.60 -3.88
CA TYR A 44 -10.31 15.47 -4.76
C TYR A 44 -10.21 16.34 -6.01
N ALA A 45 -9.76 17.59 -5.87
CA ALA A 45 -9.56 18.50 -7.00
C ALA A 45 -8.48 17.99 -7.98
N ALA A 46 -7.47 17.27 -7.47
CA ALA A 46 -6.46 16.59 -8.27
C ALA A 46 -6.96 15.27 -8.91
N GLY A 47 -8.23 14.91 -8.73
CA GLY A 47 -8.85 13.74 -9.37
C GLY A 47 -8.60 12.42 -8.66
N PHE A 48 -8.22 12.45 -7.37
CA PHE A 48 -8.15 11.23 -6.56
C PHE A 48 -9.52 10.84 -6.03
N THR A 49 -9.86 9.56 -6.13
CA THR A 49 -11.06 9.03 -5.49
C THR A 49 -10.83 8.80 -4.00
N GLU A 50 -11.91 8.70 -3.22
CA GLU A 50 -11.81 8.43 -1.78
C GLU A 50 -11.05 7.13 -1.49
N ALA A 51 -11.25 6.10 -2.31
CA ALA A 51 -10.54 4.81 -2.19
C ALA A 51 -9.03 4.93 -2.41
N GLU A 52 -8.63 5.78 -3.36
CA GLU A 52 -7.21 6.03 -3.64
C GLU A 52 -6.58 6.88 -2.56
N ILE A 53 -7.27 7.91 -2.06
CA ILE A 53 -6.80 8.71 -0.93
C ILE A 53 -6.57 7.81 0.29
N GLU A 54 -7.54 6.97 0.64
CA GLU A 54 -7.41 6.05 1.77
C GLU A 54 -6.27 5.04 1.57
N THR A 55 -6.06 4.57 0.34
CA THR A 55 -5.06 3.54 0.04
C THR A 55 -3.64 4.11 -0.12
N TYR A 56 -3.47 5.30 -0.70
CA TYR A 56 -2.19 5.84 -1.16
C TYR A 56 -1.60 6.89 -0.22
N ARG A 57 -2.41 7.52 0.64
CA ARG A 57 -2.00 8.67 1.45
C ARG A 57 -0.79 8.38 2.34
N ASP A 58 -0.73 7.21 2.96
CA ASP A 58 0.37 6.88 3.87
C ASP A 58 1.67 6.63 3.10
N ASP A 59 1.60 5.96 1.95
CA ASP A 59 2.73 5.79 1.02
C ASP A 59 3.21 7.16 0.51
N ALA A 60 2.29 8.07 0.14
CA ALA A 60 2.62 9.41 -0.32
C ALA A 60 3.29 10.26 0.78
N ARG A 61 2.80 10.18 2.03
CA ARG A 61 3.42 10.83 3.20
C ARG A 61 4.83 10.28 3.46
N ALA A 62 5.02 8.97 3.31
CA ALA A 62 6.32 8.32 3.44
C ALA A 62 7.29 8.79 2.33
N MET A 63 6.81 9.14 1.14
CA MET A 63 7.65 9.73 0.09
C MET A 63 8.03 11.20 0.36
N MET A 64 7.20 11.95 1.08
CA MET A 64 7.47 13.34 1.43
C MET A 64 8.49 13.46 2.57
N ARG A 65 8.38 12.58 3.56
CA ARG A 65 9.37 12.48 4.63
C ARG A 65 10.55 11.73 4.03
N ALA A 66 11.72 12.35 3.88
CA ALA A 66 12.95 11.68 3.44
C ALA A 66 13.43 10.56 4.41
N THR A 67 12.55 10.12 5.31
CA THR A 67 12.72 9.01 6.22
C THR A 67 12.45 7.73 5.43
N PRO A 68 13.44 6.84 5.24
CA PRO A 68 13.17 5.53 4.69
C PRO A 68 12.07 4.87 5.55
N PRO A 69 11.14 4.10 4.93
CA PRO A 69 10.14 3.39 5.70
C PRO A 69 10.87 2.61 6.80
N VAL A 70 10.42 2.76 8.05
CA VAL A 70 10.94 1.94 9.14
C VAL A 70 10.50 0.51 8.83
N VAL A 71 11.36 -0.22 8.13
CA VAL A 71 11.20 -1.66 7.92
C VAL A 71 11.51 -2.26 9.27
N VAL A 72 10.47 -2.40 10.10
CA VAL A 72 10.59 -3.18 11.32
C VAL A 72 10.81 -4.62 10.86
N ALA A 73 12.08 -5.05 10.89
CA ALA A 73 12.44 -6.42 10.57
C ALA A 73 11.54 -7.34 11.40
N ALA A 74 10.91 -8.31 10.74
CA ALA A 74 10.13 -9.31 11.44
C ALA A 74 11.05 -9.99 12.47
N SER A 75 10.59 -10.10 13.72
CA SER A 75 11.35 -10.80 14.76
C SER A 75 11.74 -12.20 14.29
N ALA A 76 12.86 -12.75 14.79
CA ALA A 76 13.34 -14.07 14.40
C ALA A 76 12.24 -15.14 14.47
N ALA A 77 11.42 -15.12 15.53
CA ALA A 77 10.27 -16.00 15.70
C ALA A 77 9.21 -15.86 14.58
N ARG A 78 8.95 -14.63 14.11
CA ARG A 78 7.97 -14.38 13.05
C ARG A 78 8.50 -14.83 11.69
N MET A 79 9.81 -14.67 11.42
CA MET A 79 10.45 -15.19 10.21
C MET A 79 10.43 -16.73 10.18
N GLU A 80 10.68 -17.37 11.32
CA GLU A 80 10.63 -18.83 11.46
C GLU A 80 9.21 -19.36 11.21
N GLY A 81 8.20 -18.74 11.83
CA GLY A 81 6.79 -19.08 11.58
C GLY A 81 6.40 -18.95 10.11
N GLN A 82 6.85 -17.91 9.41
CA GLN A 82 6.61 -17.74 7.98
C GLN A 82 7.26 -18.85 7.15
N ARG A 83 8.49 -19.26 7.48
CA ARG A 83 9.17 -20.38 6.82
C ARG A 83 8.41 -21.70 7.00
N LEU A 84 7.93 -21.98 8.22
CA LEU A 84 7.12 -23.16 8.50
C LEU A 84 5.82 -23.17 7.69
N VAL A 85 5.13 -22.03 7.61
CA VAL A 85 3.91 -21.90 6.80
C VAL A 85 4.20 -22.13 5.32
N GLN A 86 5.30 -21.60 4.79
CA GLN A 86 5.72 -21.85 3.41
C GLN A 86 6.02 -23.33 3.15
N LEU A 87 6.72 -23.99 4.06
CA LEU A 87 7.04 -25.42 3.97
C LEU A 87 5.75 -26.25 3.97
N ALA A 88 4.84 -25.99 4.90
CA ALA A 88 3.56 -26.67 4.99
C ALA A 88 2.71 -26.50 3.72
N ARG A 89 2.70 -25.29 3.13
CA ARG A 89 2.04 -25.04 1.83
C ARG A 89 2.66 -25.86 0.69
N LYS A 90 3.99 -25.97 0.64
CA LYS A 90 4.68 -26.79 -0.37
C LYS A 90 4.36 -28.28 -0.22
N ILE A 91 4.31 -28.78 1.01
CA ILE A 91 3.96 -30.19 1.30
C ILE A 91 2.52 -30.47 0.85
N ARG A 92 1.56 -29.63 1.25
CA ARG A 92 0.14 -29.79 0.84
C ARG A 92 -0.01 -29.78 -0.68
N LYS A 93 0.65 -28.84 -1.37
CA LYS A 93 0.63 -28.76 -2.83
C LYS A 93 1.19 -30.04 -3.50
N ARG A 94 2.22 -30.65 -2.92
CA ARG A 94 2.77 -31.94 -3.40
C ARG A 94 1.82 -33.10 -3.15
N ALA A 95 1.19 -33.16 -1.98
CA ALA A 95 0.21 -34.20 -1.66
C ALA A 95 -1.02 -34.13 -2.58
N GLU A 96 -1.53 -32.92 -2.85
CA GLU A 96 -2.62 -32.68 -3.80
C GLU A 96 -2.25 -33.07 -5.25
N ALA A 97 -0.99 -32.86 -5.64
CA ALA A 97 -0.50 -33.24 -6.96
C ALA A 97 -0.23 -34.76 -7.09
N GLY A 98 0.16 -35.43 -6.01
CA GLY A 98 0.45 -36.87 -5.97
C GLY A 98 -0.77 -37.76 -5.71
N GLY A 99 -1.85 -37.23 -5.12
CA GLY A 99 -3.10 -37.97 -4.86
C GLY A 99 -4.06 -38.03 -6.05
N ARG A 100 -3.60 -37.73 -7.27
CA ARG A 100 -4.38 -37.75 -8.53
C ARG A 100 -3.83 -38.77 -9.54
N ALA A 101 -3.23 -39.85 -9.06
CA ALA A 101 -2.85 -41.02 -9.85
C ALA A 101 -3.60 -42.26 -9.34
#